data_AF-A0A962AW49-F1
#
_entry.id   AF-A0A962AW49-F1
#
_cell.length_a   1.000
_cell.length_b   1.000
_cell.length_c   1.000
_cell.angle_alpha   90.00
_cell.angle_beta   90.00
_cell.angle_gamma   90.00
#
_symmetry.space_group_name_H-M   'P 1'
#
loop_
_entity.id
_entity.type
_entity.pdbx_description
1 polymer ?
#
loop_
_entity_poly.entity_id
_entity_poly.type
_entity_poly.pdbx_seq_one_letter_code
_entity_poly.pdbx_strand_id
1 'polypeptide(L)'
;DSDFMGPRVIFSKPLFKLGYAIVAPKNFEFTGLSSLVGKRVIVQFSTTPHNIIGPREDISGVTVLTPEEGMQKLADGKADVAFLWGAHAGYLNATAYDDKFKLISVDGPALQWPTAIGFAKDNAELRDKVDALLPGMKDEFVGLMKKYGLPVGEPVKLGALASAGRVRVAAMGDNVFQMAQAAQPATPAPVAPAAAGAVAGDPAEGKEVFNGTCAHCHGPDAIQSEKKIDLRRLTIRYGDDMTKVFWKTVHDGRPSKGMPAWKEVFTDAQLSSVLAYLKTVQGTE
;
A
#
# COMPACT_ATOMS: atom_id res chain seq x y z
N ASP A 1 13.42 31.03 1.75
CA ASP A 1 12.53 30.23 2.60
C ASP A 1 12.88 28.76 2.53
N SER A 2 13.52 28.26 3.59
CA SER A 2 13.87 26.84 3.80
C SER A 2 12.67 25.96 4.12
N ASP A 3 11.44 26.43 3.86
CA ASP A 3 10.22 25.93 4.49
C ASP A 3 9.13 25.50 3.50
N PHE A 4 9.38 25.63 2.19
CA PHE A 4 8.48 25.15 1.14
C PHE A 4 8.35 23.61 1.09
N MET A 5 9.32 22.89 1.68
CA MET A 5 9.46 21.43 1.61
C MET A 5 9.39 20.73 2.98
N GLY A 6 9.17 21.46 4.08
CA GLY A 6 8.99 20.83 5.40
C GLY A 6 7.65 20.08 5.47
N PRO A 7 7.54 19.00 6.27
CA PRO A 7 6.27 18.29 6.41
C PRO A 7 5.19 19.28 6.88
N ARG A 8 4.09 19.36 6.11
CA ARG A 8 2.95 20.24 6.42
C ARG A 8 2.23 19.84 7.71
N VAL A 9 2.55 18.65 8.23
CA VAL A 9 1.96 18.03 9.40
C VAL A 9 3.07 17.55 10.33
N ILE A 10 2.94 17.82 11.62
CA ILE A 10 3.73 17.18 12.68
C ILE A 10 2.87 16.12 13.37
N PHE A 11 3.48 15.07 13.92
CA PHE A 11 2.75 13.95 14.49
C PHE A 11 2.94 13.88 16.01
N SER A 12 1.92 13.39 16.73
CA SER A 12 2.11 12.90 18.09
C SER A 12 3.09 11.73 18.15
N LYS A 13 3.50 11.36 19.35
CA LYS A 13 4.06 10.03 19.62
C LYS A 13 3.07 8.94 19.15
N PRO A 14 3.58 7.78 18.70
CA PRO A 14 2.74 6.67 18.27
C PRO A 14 1.77 6.20 19.36
N LEU A 15 0.52 5.97 18.98
CA LEU A 15 -0.55 5.50 19.86
C LEU A 15 -0.56 3.96 19.96
N PHE A 16 -0.66 3.32 18.80
CA PHE A 16 -0.71 1.89 18.58
C PHE A 16 -0.35 1.60 17.12
N LYS A 17 -0.29 0.32 16.74
CA LYS A 17 -0.08 -0.08 15.35
C LYS A 17 -1.39 -0.56 14.74
N LEU A 18 -1.62 -0.16 13.49
CA LEU A 18 -2.67 -0.72 12.64
C LEU A 18 -2.03 -1.33 11.40
N GLY A 19 -2.72 -2.29 10.81
CA GLY A 19 -2.22 -2.95 9.63
C GLY A 19 -3.18 -3.98 9.09
N TYR A 20 -2.66 -4.81 8.20
CA TYR A 20 -3.39 -5.94 7.67
C TYR A 20 -3.47 -7.08 8.69
N ALA A 21 -4.50 -7.90 8.55
CA ALA A 21 -4.76 -9.05 9.39
C ALA A 21 -5.30 -10.21 8.55
N ILE A 22 -5.08 -11.43 9.03
CA ILE A 22 -5.79 -12.61 8.56
C ILE A 22 -7.12 -12.70 9.30
N VAL A 23 -8.21 -12.72 8.55
CA VAL A 23 -9.57 -13.00 9.01
C VAL A 23 -9.86 -14.46 8.67
N ALA A 24 -10.13 -15.26 9.69
CA ALA A 24 -10.25 -16.70 9.52
C ALA A 24 -11.30 -17.31 10.46
N PRO A 25 -11.78 -18.53 10.17
CA PRO A 25 -12.56 -19.33 11.13
C PRO A 25 -11.84 -19.44 12.48
N LYS A 26 -12.61 -19.51 13.58
CA LYS A 26 -12.04 -19.53 14.95
C LYS A 26 -11.01 -20.65 15.18
N ASN A 27 -11.15 -21.78 14.51
CA ASN A 27 -10.27 -22.94 14.60
C ASN A 27 -9.07 -22.93 13.63
N PHE A 28 -8.92 -21.90 12.79
CA PHE A 28 -7.84 -21.84 11.81
C PHE A 28 -6.52 -21.39 12.45
N GLU A 29 -5.49 -22.22 12.42
CA GLU A 29 -4.19 -21.85 12.97
C GLU A 29 -3.31 -21.18 11.91
N PHE A 30 -2.92 -19.92 12.18
CA PHE A 30 -2.05 -19.14 11.29
C PHE A 30 -0.70 -18.92 11.96
N THR A 31 0.35 -19.49 11.38
CA THR A 31 1.74 -19.35 11.86
C THR A 31 2.63 -18.63 10.83
N GLY A 32 2.11 -18.36 9.64
CA GLY A 32 2.80 -17.68 8.56
C GLY A 32 2.18 -18.01 7.20
N LEU A 33 2.81 -17.53 6.11
CA LEU A 33 2.30 -17.73 4.75
C LEU A 33 2.16 -19.21 4.36
N SER A 34 2.96 -20.11 4.92
CA SER A 34 2.82 -21.56 4.70
C SER A 34 1.48 -22.11 5.17
N SER A 35 0.83 -21.48 6.15
CA SER A 35 -0.52 -21.86 6.61
C SER A 35 -1.60 -21.59 5.56
N LEU A 36 -1.29 -20.80 4.52
CA LEU A 36 -2.20 -20.44 3.44
C LEU A 36 -2.06 -21.33 2.20
N VAL A 37 -1.07 -22.24 2.17
CA VAL A 37 -0.86 -23.15 1.04
C VAL A 37 -2.10 -24.01 0.80
N GLY A 38 -2.55 -24.07 -0.45
CA GLY A 38 -3.76 -24.75 -0.89
C GLY A 38 -5.06 -24.06 -0.46
N LYS A 39 -5.01 -22.85 0.11
CA LYS A 39 -6.19 -22.09 0.53
C LYS A 39 -6.62 -21.09 -0.53
N ARG A 40 -7.92 -20.79 -0.53
CA ARG A 40 -8.51 -19.64 -1.19
C ARG A 40 -8.40 -18.45 -0.24
N VAL A 41 -7.61 -17.45 -0.63
CA VAL A 41 -7.30 -16.28 0.20
C VAL A 41 -7.86 -15.03 -0.45
N ILE A 42 -8.81 -14.39 0.21
CA ILE A 42 -9.33 -13.10 -0.24
C ILE A 42 -8.28 -12.02 -0.03
N VAL A 43 -8.06 -11.20 -1.05
CA VAL A 43 -7.16 -10.04 -1.00
C VAL A 43 -7.82 -8.86 -1.69
N GLN A 44 -7.68 -7.67 -1.10
CA GLN A 44 -8.18 -6.45 -1.74
C GLN A 44 -7.22 -6.01 -2.85
N PHE A 45 -7.76 -5.68 -4.02
CA PHE A 45 -7.00 -5.20 -5.16
C PHE A 45 -6.08 -4.02 -4.78
N SER A 46 -4.88 -4.01 -5.37
CA SER A 46 -3.86 -2.96 -5.17
C SER A 46 -3.42 -2.74 -3.71
N THR A 47 -3.42 -3.80 -2.90
CA THR A 47 -2.90 -3.78 -1.53
C THR A 47 -1.66 -4.67 -1.37
N THR A 48 -0.90 -4.49 -0.29
CA THR A 48 0.26 -5.35 0.02
C THR A 48 -0.10 -6.84 0.07
N PRO A 49 -1.19 -7.27 0.74
CA PRO A 49 -1.66 -8.66 0.65
C PRO A 49 -1.89 -9.16 -0.78
N HIS A 50 -2.48 -8.35 -1.66
CA HIS A 50 -2.68 -8.72 -3.05
C HIS A 50 -1.34 -8.94 -3.79
N ASN A 51 -0.33 -8.12 -3.51
CA ASN A 51 1.01 -8.31 -4.06
C ASN A 51 1.73 -9.55 -3.51
N ILE A 52 1.45 -9.95 -2.27
CA ILE A 52 2.03 -11.15 -1.65
C ILE A 52 1.37 -12.43 -2.20
N ILE A 53 0.05 -12.41 -2.37
CA ILE A 53 -0.72 -13.60 -2.76
C ILE A 53 -0.79 -13.76 -4.29
N GLY A 54 -0.98 -12.66 -5.03
CA GLY A 54 -1.24 -12.69 -6.47
C GLY A 54 -0.22 -13.46 -7.32
N PRO A 55 1.10 -13.35 -7.06
CA PRO A 55 2.12 -14.08 -7.82
C PRO A 55 2.26 -15.57 -7.46
N ARG A 56 1.55 -16.08 -6.43
CA ARG A 56 1.74 -17.43 -5.92
C ARG A 56 0.85 -18.44 -6.62
N GLU A 57 1.41 -19.59 -6.94
CA GLU A 57 0.67 -20.71 -7.56
C GLU A 57 0.16 -21.71 -6.53
N ASP A 58 0.75 -21.72 -5.34
CA ASP A 58 0.39 -22.63 -4.25
C ASP A 58 -0.66 -22.04 -3.30
N ILE A 59 -1.16 -20.82 -3.58
CA ILE A 59 -2.26 -20.17 -2.89
C ILE A 59 -3.23 -19.63 -3.94
N SER A 60 -4.52 -19.91 -3.79
CA SER A 60 -5.54 -19.40 -4.70
C SER A 60 -6.01 -18.02 -4.25
N GLY A 61 -5.57 -16.95 -4.92
CA GLY A 61 -6.04 -15.59 -4.64
C GLY A 61 -7.49 -15.36 -5.08
N VAL A 62 -8.30 -14.75 -4.21
CA VAL A 62 -9.65 -14.25 -4.52
C VAL A 62 -9.62 -12.72 -4.42
N THR A 63 -9.42 -12.05 -5.56
CA THR A 63 -9.32 -10.58 -5.58
C THR A 63 -10.69 -9.93 -5.44
N VAL A 64 -10.80 -8.99 -4.51
CA VAL A 64 -12.00 -8.15 -4.29
C VAL A 64 -11.66 -6.66 -4.39
N LEU A 65 -12.66 -5.83 -4.65
CA LEU A 65 -12.43 -4.38 -4.73
C LEU A 65 -12.53 -3.70 -3.35
N THR A 66 -13.38 -4.23 -2.47
CA THR A 66 -13.59 -3.66 -1.13
C THR A 66 -13.50 -4.72 -0.02
N PRO A 67 -13.18 -4.31 1.23
CA PRO A 67 -13.19 -5.23 2.36
C PRO A 67 -14.58 -5.84 2.65
N GLU A 68 -15.68 -5.12 2.41
CA GLU A 68 -17.05 -5.62 2.60
C GLU A 68 -17.34 -6.80 1.67
N GLU A 69 -17.01 -6.66 0.38
CA GLU A 69 -17.13 -7.76 -0.58
C GLU A 69 -16.30 -8.95 -0.13
N GLY A 70 -15.09 -8.70 0.37
CA GLY A 70 -14.23 -9.72 0.94
C GLY A 70 -14.87 -10.45 2.12
N MET A 71 -15.32 -9.72 3.12
CA MET A 71 -15.97 -10.29 4.31
C MET A 71 -17.23 -11.08 3.94
N GLN A 72 -18.02 -10.60 2.98
CA GLN A 72 -19.20 -11.30 2.47
C GLN A 72 -18.81 -12.63 1.81
N LYS A 73 -17.83 -12.64 0.90
CA LYS A 73 -17.33 -13.87 0.26
C LYS A 73 -16.78 -14.87 1.28
N LEU A 74 -16.13 -14.39 2.35
CA LEU A 74 -15.65 -15.23 3.44
C LEU A 74 -16.83 -15.85 4.21
N ALA A 75 -17.86 -15.05 4.53
CA ALA A 75 -19.08 -15.52 5.19
C ALA A 75 -19.85 -16.57 4.38
N ASP A 76 -19.86 -16.42 3.06
CA ASP A 76 -20.51 -17.31 2.09
C ASP A 76 -19.68 -18.56 1.76
N GLY A 77 -18.49 -18.74 2.36
CA GLY A 77 -17.61 -19.88 2.12
C GLY A 77 -16.96 -19.91 0.74
N LYS A 78 -16.94 -18.77 0.03
CA LYS A 78 -16.30 -18.61 -1.28
C LYS A 78 -14.77 -18.55 -1.18
N ALA A 79 -14.24 -18.35 0.02
CA ALA A 79 -12.83 -18.48 0.35
C ALA A 79 -12.66 -19.10 1.74
N ASP A 80 -11.43 -19.49 2.08
CA ASP A 80 -11.13 -20.14 3.36
C ASP A 80 -10.69 -19.12 4.41
N VAL A 81 -9.99 -18.07 3.98
CA VAL A 81 -9.54 -16.94 4.80
C VAL A 81 -9.51 -15.65 3.99
N ALA A 82 -9.44 -14.50 4.67
CA ALA A 82 -9.21 -13.21 4.04
C ALA A 82 -7.97 -12.52 4.62
N PHE A 83 -7.23 -11.80 3.79
CA PHE A 83 -6.08 -11.00 4.18
C PHE A 83 -6.37 -9.53 3.84
N LEU A 84 -6.94 -8.82 4.82
CA LEU A 84 -7.58 -7.51 4.66
C LEU A 84 -7.07 -6.50 5.69
N TRP A 85 -7.42 -5.23 5.53
CA TRP A 85 -7.11 -4.21 6.53
C TRP A 85 -7.80 -4.53 7.86
N GLY A 86 -7.01 -4.75 8.92
CA GLY A 86 -7.48 -5.35 10.17
C GLY A 86 -8.51 -4.49 10.89
N ALA A 87 -8.37 -3.16 10.88
CA ALA A 87 -9.34 -2.28 11.53
C ALA A 87 -10.72 -2.35 10.87
N HIS A 88 -10.76 -2.41 9.53
CA HIS A 88 -12.01 -2.44 8.78
C HIS A 88 -12.69 -3.80 8.88
N ALA A 89 -11.93 -4.87 8.64
CA ALA A 89 -12.44 -6.23 8.75
C ALA A 89 -12.86 -6.58 10.19
N GLY A 90 -12.15 -6.06 11.19
CA GLY A 90 -12.45 -6.26 12.61
C GLY A 90 -13.77 -5.62 13.01
N TYR A 91 -13.95 -4.37 12.60
CA TYR A 91 -15.21 -3.66 12.81
C TYR A 91 -16.38 -4.35 12.12
N LEU A 92 -16.22 -4.76 10.86
CA LEU A 92 -17.26 -5.52 10.14
C LEU A 92 -17.57 -6.84 10.85
N ASN A 93 -16.56 -7.60 11.29
CA ASN A 93 -16.76 -8.85 12.01
C ASN A 93 -17.58 -8.66 13.29
N ALA A 94 -17.27 -7.61 14.07
CA ALA A 94 -17.95 -7.30 15.32
C ALA A 94 -19.38 -6.75 15.14
N THR A 95 -19.68 -6.08 14.01
CA THR A 95 -20.95 -5.36 13.82
C THR A 95 -21.92 -6.01 12.85
N ALA A 96 -21.43 -6.81 11.91
CA ALA A 96 -22.23 -7.38 10.82
C ALA A 96 -22.14 -8.91 10.71
N TYR A 97 -21.20 -9.55 11.42
CA TYR A 97 -20.98 -11.00 11.33
C TYR A 97 -20.97 -11.69 12.69
N ASP A 98 -21.51 -11.06 13.74
CA ASP A 98 -21.66 -11.63 15.09
C ASP A 98 -20.37 -12.29 15.63
N ASP A 99 -19.22 -11.64 15.39
CA ASP A 99 -17.90 -12.15 15.77
C ASP A 99 -17.58 -13.56 15.25
N LYS A 100 -18.17 -13.97 14.12
CA LYS A 100 -17.98 -15.30 13.51
C LYS A 100 -16.50 -15.65 13.25
N PHE A 101 -15.68 -14.66 12.93
CA PHE A 101 -14.27 -14.86 12.59
C PHE A 101 -13.32 -14.43 13.71
N LYS A 102 -12.08 -14.95 13.68
CA LYS A 102 -10.97 -14.38 14.44
C LYS A 102 -10.10 -13.51 13.52
N LEU A 103 -9.53 -12.47 14.11
CA LEU A 103 -8.55 -11.61 13.46
C LEU A 103 -7.16 -11.88 14.02
N ILE A 104 -6.20 -12.08 13.13
CA ILE A 104 -4.80 -12.35 13.47
C ILE A 104 -3.97 -11.25 12.82
N SER A 105 -3.45 -10.33 13.63
CA SER A 105 -2.53 -9.30 13.14
C SER A 105 -1.32 -9.94 12.49
N VAL A 106 -0.81 -9.32 11.42
CA VAL A 106 0.45 -9.73 10.80
C VAL A 106 1.47 -8.60 10.85
N ASP A 107 2.74 -8.94 10.92
CA ASP A 107 3.85 -7.99 10.87
C ASP A 107 4.80 -8.33 9.71
N GLY A 108 5.40 -7.29 9.13
CA GLY A 108 6.28 -7.39 7.98
C GLY A 108 6.30 -6.10 7.14
N PRO A 109 7.13 -6.05 6.08
CA PRO A 109 7.26 -4.88 5.23
C PRO A 109 5.91 -4.45 4.64
N ALA A 110 5.54 -3.19 4.85
CA ALA A 110 4.26 -2.61 4.39
C ALA A 110 3.01 -3.43 4.81
N LEU A 111 3.04 -4.01 6.02
CA LEU A 111 1.90 -4.71 6.61
C LEU A 111 1.36 -4.05 7.87
N GLN A 112 2.16 -3.25 8.57
CA GLN A 112 1.77 -2.48 9.75
C GLN A 112 2.43 -1.11 9.79
N TRP A 113 1.71 -0.15 10.37
CA TRP A 113 2.14 1.22 10.54
C TRP A 113 1.81 1.73 11.95
N PRO A 114 2.71 2.53 12.56
CA PRO A 114 2.36 3.30 13.74
C PRO A 114 1.25 4.29 13.38
N THR A 115 0.25 4.39 14.24
CA THR A 115 -0.82 5.39 14.16
C THR A 115 -0.49 6.54 15.09
N ALA A 116 -0.67 7.77 14.60
CA ALA A 116 -0.42 9.00 15.34
C ALA A 116 -1.47 10.05 14.98
N ILE A 117 -1.59 11.06 15.82
CA ILE A 117 -2.45 12.23 15.57
C ILE A 117 -1.63 13.24 14.77
N GLY A 118 -2.19 13.72 13.65
CA GLY A 118 -1.57 14.78 12.85
C GLY A 118 -1.98 16.16 13.35
N PHE A 119 -1.02 17.08 13.42
CA PHE A 119 -1.22 18.49 13.77
C PHE A 119 -0.63 19.37 12.66
N ALA A 120 -1.17 20.57 12.47
CA ALA A 120 -0.51 21.54 11.62
C ALA A 120 0.91 21.84 12.14
N LYS A 121 1.84 22.13 11.23
CA LYS A 121 3.27 22.29 11.52
C LYS A 121 3.59 23.30 12.63
N ASP A 122 2.81 24.36 12.72
CA ASP A 122 2.93 25.46 13.68
C ASP A 122 2.33 25.14 15.06
N ASN A 123 1.56 24.07 15.20
CA ASN A 123 0.88 23.67 16.45
C ASN A 123 1.71 22.73 17.33
N ALA A 124 3.01 23.02 17.48
CA ALA A 124 3.92 22.20 18.27
C ALA A 124 3.52 22.11 19.75
N GLU A 125 3.08 23.21 20.35
CA GLU A 125 2.67 23.25 21.76
C GLU A 125 1.44 22.35 22.04
N LEU A 126 0.46 22.34 21.14
CA LEU A 126 -0.71 21.46 21.26
C LEU A 126 -0.30 19.99 21.14
N ARG A 127 0.56 19.68 20.17
CA ARG A 127 1.11 18.33 19.96
C ARG A 127 1.88 17.86 21.20
N ASP A 128 2.70 18.71 21.82
CA ASP A 128 3.41 18.43 23.07
C ASP A 128 2.45 18.15 24.25
N LYS A 129 1.38 18.95 24.39
CA LYS A 129 0.35 18.73 25.42
C LYS A 129 -0.36 17.39 25.25
N VAL A 130 -0.71 17.03 24.01
CA VAL A 130 -1.30 15.71 23.72
C VAL A 130 -0.31 14.59 24.03
N ASP A 131 0.95 14.72 23.61
CA ASP A 131 2.00 13.73 23.87
C ASP A 131 2.24 13.46 25.36
N ALA A 132 2.04 14.46 26.21
CA ALA A 132 2.13 14.31 27.67
C ALA A 132 1.01 13.44 28.25
N LEU A 133 -0.18 13.40 27.61
CA LEU A 133 -1.36 12.65 28.06
C LEU A 133 -1.38 11.21 27.55
N LEU A 134 -0.84 10.96 26.35
CA LEU A 134 -0.88 9.64 25.69
C LEU A 134 -0.43 8.45 26.56
N PRO A 135 0.62 8.55 27.41
CA PRO A 135 1.03 7.43 28.25
C PRO A 135 -0.07 6.95 29.21
N GLY A 136 -0.92 7.85 29.70
CA GLY A 136 -2.01 7.53 30.61
C GLY A 136 -3.24 6.90 29.93
N MET A 137 -3.30 6.91 28.60
CA MET A 137 -4.45 6.44 27.81
C MET A 137 -4.24 5.05 27.20
N LYS A 138 -3.11 4.38 27.46
CA LYS A 138 -2.76 3.10 26.82
C LYS A 138 -3.84 2.02 27.01
N ASP A 139 -4.34 1.86 28.23
CA ASP A 139 -5.35 0.85 28.53
C ASP A 139 -6.71 1.19 27.91
N GLU A 140 -7.04 2.48 27.84
CA GLU A 140 -8.25 2.97 27.17
C GLU A 140 -8.20 2.67 25.66
N PHE A 141 -7.06 2.91 25.00
CA PHE A 141 -6.88 2.55 23.60
C PHE A 141 -7.05 1.05 23.36
N VAL A 142 -6.45 0.20 24.21
CA VAL A 142 -6.62 -1.26 24.11
C VAL A 142 -8.09 -1.65 24.31
N GLY A 143 -8.78 -1.02 25.26
CA GLY A 143 -10.21 -1.23 25.48
C GLY A 143 -11.07 -0.84 24.27
N LEU A 144 -10.80 0.31 23.65
CA LEU A 144 -11.47 0.76 22.44
C LEU A 144 -11.17 -0.16 21.25
N MET A 145 -9.92 -0.56 21.06
CA MET A 145 -9.55 -1.50 20.00
C MET A 145 -10.35 -2.81 20.13
N LYS A 146 -10.42 -3.39 21.34
CA LYS A 146 -11.24 -4.58 21.60
C LYS A 146 -12.71 -4.34 21.31
N LYS A 147 -13.27 -3.22 21.80
CA LYS A 147 -14.68 -2.84 21.60
C LYS A 147 -15.05 -2.77 20.12
N TYR A 148 -14.15 -2.26 19.27
CA TYR A 148 -14.37 -2.11 17.83
C TYR A 148 -13.81 -3.27 17.00
N GLY A 149 -13.46 -4.40 17.62
CA GLY A 149 -13.01 -5.61 16.93
C GLY A 149 -11.62 -5.52 16.31
N LEU A 150 -10.82 -4.51 16.66
CA LEU A 150 -9.44 -4.38 16.21
C LEU A 150 -8.58 -5.45 16.88
N PRO A 151 -7.62 -6.06 16.14
CA PRO A 151 -6.77 -7.07 16.72
C PRO A 151 -5.74 -6.45 17.67
N VAL A 152 -5.70 -6.97 18.91
CA VAL A 152 -4.80 -6.51 20.00
C VAL A 152 -3.75 -7.56 20.40
N GLY A 153 -3.76 -8.73 19.75
CA GLY A 153 -2.77 -9.78 19.99
C GLY A 153 -1.42 -9.48 19.35
N GLU A 154 -0.40 -10.24 19.75
CA GLU A 154 0.91 -10.17 19.10
C GLU A 154 0.78 -10.56 17.62
N PRO A 155 1.38 -9.77 16.71
CA PRO A 155 1.28 -10.05 15.28
C PRO A 155 2.15 -11.24 14.87
N VAL A 156 1.63 -12.05 13.95
CA VAL A 156 2.39 -13.12 13.30
C VAL A 156 3.35 -12.49 12.29
N LYS A 157 4.65 -12.71 12.49
CA LYS A 157 5.69 -12.18 11.60
C LYS A 157 5.73 -12.97 10.29
N LEU A 158 5.54 -12.28 9.17
CA LEU A 158 5.75 -12.86 7.85
C LEU A 158 7.22 -12.65 7.47
N GLY A 159 7.96 -13.74 7.24
CA GLY A 159 9.34 -13.68 6.78
C GLY A 159 9.48 -12.94 5.46
N ALA A 160 10.67 -12.37 5.20
CA ALA A 160 10.98 -11.76 3.91
C ALA A 160 10.75 -12.77 2.77
N LEU A 161 10.15 -12.31 1.66
CA LEU A 161 9.83 -13.09 0.47
C LEU A 161 11.06 -13.88 -0.02
N ALA A 162 11.17 -15.15 0.36
CA ALA A 162 11.99 -16.10 -0.39
C ALA A 162 11.24 -16.37 -1.70
N SER A 163 11.88 -16.05 -2.81
CA SER A 163 11.43 -16.25 -4.19
C SER A 163 11.06 -17.73 -4.41
N ALA A 164 9.80 -18.06 -4.18
CA ALA A 164 9.27 -19.38 -4.51
C ALA A 164 9.11 -19.48 -6.03
N GLY A 165 9.99 -20.28 -6.64
CA GLY A 165 9.76 -21.10 -7.84
C GLY A 165 9.12 -20.41 -9.05
N ARG A 166 9.96 -20.01 -10.01
CA ARG A 166 9.54 -19.79 -11.40
C ARG A 166 8.94 -21.09 -11.96
N VAL A 167 7.83 -21.04 -12.70
CA VAL A 167 7.63 -21.57 -14.08
C VAL A 167 6.15 -21.48 -14.50
N ARG A 168 5.93 -20.75 -15.62
CA ARG A 168 4.91 -20.86 -16.70
C ARG A 168 3.53 -21.46 -16.34
N VAL A 169 2.42 -20.82 -16.76
CA VAL A 169 1.69 -21.20 -18.01
C VAL A 169 0.46 -20.30 -18.28
N ALA A 170 0.11 -20.24 -19.58
CA ALA A 170 -1.19 -19.97 -20.25
C ALA A 170 -1.93 -18.63 -20.09
N ALA A 171 -2.15 -18.02 -21.26
CA ALA A 171 -3.09 -16.94 -21.50
C ALA A 171 -4.55 -17.43 -21.45
N MET A 172 -5.42 -16.58 -20.91
CA MET A 172 -6.87 -16.41 -21.18
C MET A 172 -7.36 -15.37 -20.14
N GLY A 173 -8.14 -14.34 -20.43
CA GLY A 173 -8.81 -13.82 -21.61
C GLY A 173 -9.32 -12.41 -21.27
N ASP A 174 -9.61 -11.62 -22.29
CA ASP A 174 -9.95 -10.20 -22.16
C ASP A 174 -11.28 -9.97 -21.43
N ASN A 175 -11.25 -9.18 -20.35
CA ASN A 175 -12.42 -8.46 -19.86
C ASN A 175 -12.00 -7.05 -19.47
N VAL A 176 -12.50 -6.09 -20.24
CA VAL A 176 -12.21 -4.66 -20.12
C VAL A 176 -13.13 -4.08 -19.04
N PHE A 177 -12.58 -3.63 -17.92
CA PHE A 177 -13.31 -2.83 -16.94
C PHE A 177 -13.28 -1.36 -17.34
N GLN A 178 -14.47 -0.80 -17.55
CA GLN A 178 -14.70 0.62 -17.80
C GLN A 178 -14.83 1.34 -16.44
N MET A 179 -13.89 2.24 -16.11
CA MET A 179 -13.96 3.04 -14.89
C MET A 179 -14.79 4.30 -15.12
N ALA A 180 -15.77 4.51 -14.25
CA ALA A 180 -16.51 5.76 -14.11
C ALA A 180 -15.60 6.85 -13.49
N GLN A 181 -15.67 8.05 -14.06
CA GLN A 181 -14.91 9.23 -13.64
C GLN A 181 -15.49 9.81 -12.33
N ALA A 182 -14.64 10.03 -11.33
CA ALA A 182 -14.93 10.90 -10.20
C ALA A 182 -14.26 12.26 -10.43
N ALA A 183 -15.02 13.34 -10.17
CA ALA A 183 -14.67 14.73 -10.45
C ALA A 183 -13.49 15.25 -9.60
N GLN A 184 -12.67 16.10 -10.24
CA GLN A 184 -11.49 16.77 -9.67
C GLN A 184 -11.87 18.03 -8.87
N PRO A 185 -11.15 18.37 -7.77
CA PRO A 185 -11.02 19.74 -7.31
C PRO A 185 -9.88 20.49 -8.02
N ALA A 186 -10.03 21.80 -8.13
CA ALA A 186 -9.33 22.72 -9.02
C ALA A 186 -7.81 22.93 -8.78
N THR A 187 -7.15 23.28 -9.88
CA THR A 187 -5.74 23.67 -10.06
C THR A 187 -5.35 25.00 -9.38
N PRO A 188 -4.14 25.12 -8.80
CA PRO A 188 -3.43 26.39 -8.70
C PRO A 188 -2.55 26.66 -9.93
N ALA A 189 -2.38 27.95 -10.23
CA ALA A 189 -1.76 28.53 -11.43
C ALA A 189 -0.24 28.26 -11.59
N PRO A 190 0.34 28.41 -12.80
CA PRO A 190 1.68 27.96 -13.12
C PRO A 190 2.77 28.97 -12.69
N VAL A 191 3.90 28.45 -12.21
CA VAL A 191 5.13 29.24 -11.99
C VAL A 191 6.13 28.86 -13.10
N ALA A 192 6.76 29.87 -13.70
CA ALA A 192 7.61 29.79 -14.89
C ALA A 192 8.87 28.92 -14.71
N PRO A 193 9.48 28.39 -15.80
CA PRO A 193 10.49 27.33 -15.74
C PRO A 193 11.89 27.87 -15.43
N ALA A 194 12.59 27.23 -14.49
CA ALA A 194 14.04 27.37 -14.33
C ALA A 194 14.77 26.25 -15.07
N ALA A 195 15.88 26.62 -15.69
CA ALA A 195 16.62 25.88 -16.71
C ALA A 195 17.19 24.51 -16.27
N ALA A 196 17.33 23.63 -17.27
CA ALA A 196 17.88 22.28 -17.19
C ALA A 196 19.34 22.24 -16.70
N GLY A 197 19.53 21.72 -15.49
CA GLY A 197 20.74 21.05 -15.03
C GLY A 197 20.30 19.77 -14.34
N ALA A 198 20.96 18.64 -14.60
CA ALA A 198 20.59 17.35 -14.02
C ALA A 198 20.78 17.38 -12.50
N VAL A 199 19.70 17.71 -11.79
CA VAL A 199 19.66 17.65 -10.33
C VAL A 199 19.66 16.17 -9.95
N ALA A 200 20.66 15.74 -9.19
CA ALA A 200 20.62 14.41 -8.58
C ALA A 200 19.40 14.38 -7.64
N GLY A 201 18.41 13.54 -7.96
CA GLY A 201 17.18 13.45 -7.18
C GLY A 201 17.39 12.85 -5.80
N ASP A 202 16.57 13.25 -4.83
CA ASP A 202 16.53 12.68 -3.49
C ASP A 202 15.61 11.44 -3.47
N PRO A 203 16.12 10.22 -3.20
CA PRO A 203 15.29 9.02 -3.15
C PRO A 203 14.26 9.02 -2.01
N ALA A 204 14.46 9.77 -0.92
CA ALA A 204 13.46 9.88 0.14
C ALA A 204 12.26 10.72 -0.33
N GLU A 205 12.50 11.90 -0.90
CA GLU A 205 11.48 12.72 -1.55
C GLU A 205 10.78 11.94 -2.68
N GLY A 206 11.56 11.24 -3.51
CA GLY A 206 11.06 10.43 -4.60
C GLY A 206 10.10 9.34 -4.14
N LYS A 207 10.39 8.72 -2.99
CA LYS A 207 9.50 7.73 -2.36
C LYS A 207 8.17 8.34 -1.97
N GLU A 208 8.15 9.54 -1.41
CA GLU A 208 6.92 10.23 -1.01
C GLU A 208 6.06 10.58 -2.22
N VAL A 209 6.66 11.20 -3.25
CA VAL A 209 5.96 11.54 -4.50
C VAL A 209 5.42 10.28 -5.18
N PHE A 210 6.25 9.24 -5.27
CA PHE A 210 5.86 7.97 -5.88
C PHE A 210 4.68 7.35 -5.14
N ASN A 211 4.76 7.21 -3.82
CA ASN A 211 3.71 6.58 -3.02
C ASN A 211 2.43 7.43 -2.94
N GLY A 212 2.54 8.76 -3.06
CA GLY A 212 1.39 9.67 -3.08
C GLY A 212 0.63 9.71 -4.41
N THR A 213 1.26 9.35 -5.54
CA THR A 213 0.63 9.53 -6.87
C THR A 213 0.81 8.33 -7.80
N CYS A 214 2.02 7.83 -7.98
CA CYS A 214 2.30 6.74 -8.92
C CYS A 214 1.87 5.37 -8.39
N ALA A 215 1.95 5.16 -7.07
CA ALA A 215 1.61 3.91 -6.40
C ALA A 215 0.13 3.52 -6.52
N HIS A 216 -0.75 4.44 -6.92
CA HIS A 216 -2.15 4.10 -7.21
C HIS A 216 -2.26 3.01 -8.28
N CYS A 217 -1.41 3.07 -9.31
CA CYS A 217 -1.35 2.05 -10.36
C CYS A 217 -0.17 1.11 -10.17
N HIS A 218 0.97 1.62 -9.72
CA HIS A 218 2.22 0.87 -9.63
C HIS A 218 2.45 0.20 -8.26
N GLY A 219 1.48 0.32 -7.37
CA GLY A 219 1.48 -0.21 -6.01
C GLY A 219 2.47 0.48 -5.05
N PRO A 220 2.29 0.33 -3.74
CA PRO A 220 3.21 0.89 -2.75
C PRO A 220 4.63 0.34 -2.95
N ASP A 221 5.61 1.23 -2.80
CA ASP A 221 7.03 0.93 -3.00
C ASP A 221 7.37 0.30 -4.36
N ALA A 222 6.59 0.66 -5.39
CA ALA A 222 6.67 0.16 -6.77
C ALA A 222 6.37 -1.34 -6.92
N ILE A 223 5.82 -1.98 -5.89
CA ILE A 223 5.48 -3.40 -5.88
C ILE A 223 4.10 -3.59 -6.48
N GLN A 224 3.99 -4.42 -7.52
CA GLN A 224 2.71 -4.78 -8.11
C GLN A 224 2.68 -6.25 -8.51
N SER A 225 1.52 -6.91 -8.38
CA SER A 225 1.37 -8.31 -8.80
C SER A 225 1.45 -8.47 -10.32
N GLU A 226 0.92 -7.50 -11.07
CA GLU A 226 1.03 -7.47 -12.52
C GLU A 226 2.42 -6.98 -12.97
N LYS A 227 3.21 -7.91 -13.53
CA LYS A 227 4.59 -7.67 -13.96
C LYS A 227 4.74 -6.51 -14.95
N LYS A 228 3.74 -6.23 -15.78
CA LYS A 228 3.79 -5.11 -16.76
C LYS A 228 3.89 -3.75 -16.07
N ILE A 229 3.34 -3.60 -14.88
CA ILE A 229 3.28 -2.35 -14.10
C ILE A 229 4.06 -2.40 -12.78
N ASP A 230 4.71 -3.52 -12.42
CA ASP A 230 5.73 -3.56 -11.36
C ASP A 230 7.00 -2.80 -11.80
N LEU A 231 7.25 -1.63 -11.20
CA LEU A 231 8.35 -0.75 -11.59
C LEU A 231 9.70 -1.12 -10.95
N ARG A 232 9.75 -2.17 -10.12
CA ARG A 232 11.02 -2.76 -9.70
C ARG A 232 11.69 -3.56 -10.81
N ARG A 233 11.00 -3.79 -11.92
CA ARG A 233 11.48 -4.58 -13.07
C ARG A 233 12.00 -3.71 -14.23
N LEU A 234 12.23 -2.41 -14.01
CA LEU A 234 12.63 -1.50 -15.07
C LEU A 234 14.03 -1.84 -15.61
N THR A 235 14.99 -2.15 -14.75
CA THR A 235 16.34 -2.61 -15.15
C THR A 235 16.28 -3.92 -15.92
N ILE A 236 15.44 -4.87 -15.49
CA ILE A 236 15.27 -6.16 -16.18
C ILE A 236 14.69 -5.94 -17.59
N ARG A 237 13.74 -5.00 -17.75
CA ARG A 237 13.04 -4.77 -19.01
C ARG A 237 13.83 -3.90 -19.99
N TYR A 238 14.56 -2.92 -19.48
CA TYR A 238 15.14 -1.86 -20.30
C TYR A 238 16.66 -1.72 -20.12
N GLY A 239 17.28 -2.40 -19.17
CA GLY A 239 18.72 -2.30 -18.90
C GLY A 239 19.16 -0.85 -18.74
N ASP A 240 20.20 -0.46 -19.47
CA ASP A 240 20.76 0.89 -19.49
C ASP A 240 19.77 1.95 -20.00
N ASP A 241 18.78 1.55 -20.80
CA ASP A 241 17.73 2.45 -21.30
C ASP A 241 16.68 2.82 -20.24
N MET A 242 16.71 2.24 -19.03
CA MET A 242 15.75 2.52 -17.95
C MET A 242 15.50 4.03 -17.76
N THR A 243 16.58 4.82 -17.68
CA THR A 243 16.48 6.27 -17.44
C THR A 243 15.73 6.95 -18.58
N LYS A 244 16.10 6.66 -19.82
CA LYS A 244 15.47 7.24 -21.02
C LYS A 244 13.99 6.85 -21.12
N VAL A 245 13.69 5.58 -20.88
CA VAL A 245 12.32 5.05 -20.93
C VAL A 245 11.47 5.64 -19.82
N PHE A 246 12.02 5.80 -18.62
CA PHE A 246 11.34 6.48 -17.51
C PHE A 246 10.93 7.89 -17.93
N TRP A 247 11.89 8.74 -18.33
CA TRP A 247 11.64 10.14 -18.67
C TRP A 247 10.57 10.28 -19.76
N LYS A 248 10.72 9.53 -20.86
CA LYS A 248 9.71 9.51 -21.93
C LYS A 248 8.34 9.10 -21.41
N THR A 249 8.28 8.04 -20.62
CA THR A 249 7.01 7.48 -20.13
C THR A 249 6.32 8.40 -19.13
N VAL A 250 7.03 9.05 -18.20
CA VAL A 250 6.42 9.96 -17.24
C VAL A 250 6.04 11.30 -17.87
N HIS A 251 6.82 11.78 -18.84
CA HIS A 251 6.51 13.04 -19.52
C HIS A 251 5.31 12.93 -20.44
N ASP A 252 5.30 11.92 -21.31
CA ASP A 252 4.28 11.76 -22.33
C ASP A 252 3.07 10.98 -21.81
N GLY A 253 3.24 10.27 -20.69
CA GLY A 253 2.28 9.29 -20.21
C GLY A 253 2.15 8.09 -21.15
N ARG A 254 1.14 7.26 -20.87
CA ARG A 254 0.61 6.26 -21.79
C ARG A 254 -0.92 6.35 -21.75
N PRO A 255 -1.54 7.39 -22.34
CA PRO A 255 -2.96 7.65 -22.18
C PRO A 255 -3.85 6.48 -22.62
N SER A 256 -3.50 5.79 -23.71
CA SER A 256 -4.20 4.59 -24.18
C SER A 256 -4.14 3.39 -23.22
N LYS A 257 -3.26 3.45 -22.20
CA LYS A 257 -3.09 2.44 -21.16
C LYS A 257 -3.41 2.98 -19.76
N GLY A 258 -4.04 4.15 -19.67
CA GLY A 258 -4.48 4.75 -18.41
C GLY A 258 -3.40 5.48 -17.60
N MET A 259 -2.17 5.61 -18.10
CA MET A 259 -1.14 6.43 -17.43
C MET A 259 -1.20 7.86 -17.99
N PRO A 260 -1.54 8.88 -17.19
CA PRO A 260 -1.55 10.26 -17.66
C PRO A 260 -0.12 10.79 -17.88
N ALA A 261 -0.02 11.91 -18.59
CA ALA A 261 1.22 12.67 -18.70
C ALA A 261 1.47 13.43 -17.39
N TRP A 262 2.69 13.36 -16.87
CA TRP A 262 3.03 13.94 -15.57
C TRP A 262 3.90 15.19 -15.65
N LYS A 263 4.39 15.56 -16.84
CA LYS A 263 5.21 16.78 -17.04
C LYS A 263 4.51 18.10 -16.69
N GLU A 264 3.17 18.09 -16.66
CA GLU A 264 2.35 19.25 -16.30
C GLU A 264 1.98 19.26 -14.81
N VAL A 265 2.24 18.15 -14.10
CA VAL A 265 1.88 17.95 -12.68
C VAL A 265 3.11 18.02 -11.79
N PHE A 266 4.24 17.46 -12.22
CA PHE A 266 5.49 17.43 -11.48
C PHE A 266 6.60 18.16 -12.23
N THR A 267 7.48 18.78 -11.47
CA THR A 267 8.72 19.34 -11.99
C THR A 267 9.72 18.23 -12.33
N ASP A 268 10.67 18.51 -13.22
CA ASP A 268 11.76 17.57 -13.52
C ASP A 268 12.61 17.24 -12.30
N ALA A 269 12.73 18.16 -11.33
CA ALA A 269 13.40 17.87 -10.06
C ALA A 269 12.67 16.76 -9.28
N GLN A 270 11.35 16.88 -9.14
CA GLN A 270 10.53 15.85 -8.47
C GLN A 270 10.56 14.51 -9.24
N LEU A 271 10.49 14.54 -10.57
CA LEU A 271 10.60 13.33 -11.39
C LEU A 271 12.01 12.71 -11.31
N SER A 272 13.06 13.53 -11.15
CA SER A 272 14.42 13.05 -10.88
C SER A 272 14.51 12.35 -9.52
N SER A 273 13.88 12.90 -8.48
CA SER A 273 13.75 12.27 -7.16
C SER A 273 13.00 10.94 -7.25
N VAL A 274 11.89 10.87 -8.00
CA VAL A 274 11.16 9.60 -8.26
C VAL A 274 12.04 8.59 -8.98
N LEU A 275 12.80 8.99 -10.01
CA LEU A 275 13.75 8.11 -10.69
C LEU A 275 14.85 7.61 -9.74
N ALA A 276 15.39 8.49 -8.90
CA ALA A 276 16.39 8.14 -7.89
C ALA A 276 15.85 7.07 -6.94
N TYR A 277 14.62 7.26 -6.43
CA TYR A 277 13.93 6.27 -5.63
C TYR A 277 13.75 4.93 -6.38
N LEU A 278 13.23 4.96 -7.61
CA LEU A 278 13.01 3.75 -8.39
C LEU A 278 14.30 2.95 -8.60
N LYS A 279 15.44 3.61 -8.81
CA LYS A 279 16.75 2.95 -8.88
C LYS A 279 17.10 2.17 -7.61
N THR A 280 16.67 2.62 -6.43
CA THR A 280 16.93 1.93 -5.15
C THR A 280 16.11 0.66 -4.94
N VAL A 281 14.96 0.52 -5.61
CA VAL A 281 14.01 -0.60 -5.40
C VAL A 281 14.02 -1.61 -6.54
N GLN A 282 14.99 -1.53 -7.46
CA GLN A 282 15.05 -2.45 -8.59
C GLN A 282 15.33 -3.88 -8.12
N GLY A 283 14.52 -4.81 -8.63
CA GLY A 283 14.70 -6.23 -8.44
C GLY A 283 15.78 -6.78 -9.38
N THR A 284 16.43 -7.85 -8.95
CA THR A 284 17.39 -8.60 -9.75
C THR A 284 16.75 -9.73 -10.55
N GLU A 285 15.46 -10.01 -10.36
CA GLU A 285 14.72 -11.15 -10.94
C GLU A 285 13.27 -10.84 -11.35
#